data_AF-M1YR85-F1
#
_entry.id   AF-M1YR85-F1
#
_cell.length_a   1.000
_cell.length_b   1.000
_cell.length_c   1.000
_cell.angle_alpha   90.00
_cell.angle_beta   90.00
_cell.angle_gamma   90.00
#
_symmetry.space_group_name_H-M   'P 1'
#
loop_
_entity.id
_entity.type
_entity.pdbx_description
1 polymer ?
#
loop_
_entity_poly.entity_id
_entity_poly.type
_entity_poly.pdbx_seq_one_letter_code
_entity_poly.pdbx_strand_id
1 'polypeptide(L)'
;MDYEKELNDLRDNLEKAKNLKYRAEARLEQLNNQQQEIIEELKELGVNPEDLEEEIKRLRSEIDRLFKEANTLLPKDILEKK
;
A
#
# COMPACT_ATOMS: atom_id res chain seq x y z
N MET A 1 -54.64 15.11 -4.56
CA MET A 1 -53.30 14.83 -3.98
C MET A 1 -52.82 13.55 -4.62
N ASP A 2 -51.66 13.62 -5.26
CA ASP A 2 -51.16 12.58 -6.17
C ASP A 2 -50.28 11.59 -5.40
N TYR A 3 -50.83 11.01 -4.34
CA TYR A 3 -50.12 10.18 -3.37
C TYR A 3 -49.49 8.92 -3.99
N GLU A 4 -50.05 8.41 -5.07
CA GLU A 4 -49.54 7.25 -5.79
C GLU A 4 -48.21 7.57 -6.50
N LYS A 5 -48.07 8.80 -7.00
CA LYS A 5 -46.83 9.29 -7.61
C LYS A 5 -45.73 9.45 -6.55
N GLU A 6 -46.05 10.04 -5.41
CA GLU A 6 -45.10 10.16 -4.29
C GLU A 6 -44.65 8.79 -3.77
N LEU A 7 -45.55 7.81 -3.68
CA LEU A 7 -45.21 6.46 -3.23
C LEU A 7 -44.25 5.75 -4.21
N ASN A 8 -44.47 5.93 -5.52
CA ASN A 8 -43.60 5.38 -6.56
C ASN A 8 -42.20 6.03 -6.52
N ASP A 9 -42.13 7.35 -6.38
CA ASP A 9 -40.86 8.07 -6.26
C ASP A 9 -40.06 7.61 -5.02
N LEU A 10 -40.75 7.38 -3.90
CA LEU A 10 -40.15 6.84 -2.68
C LEU A 10 -39.60 5.42 -2.88
N ARG A 11 -40.36 4.56 -3.57
CA ARG A 11 -39.94 3.19 -3.87
C ARG A 11 -38.70 3.17 -4.76
N ASP A 12 -38.69 3.97 -5.81
CA ASP A 12 -37.58 4.04 -6.76
C ASP A 12 -36.31 4.60 -6.10
N ASN A 13 -36.45 5.59 -5.22
CA ASN A 13 -35.33 6.12 -4.45
C ASN A 13 -34.78 5.10 -3.44
N LEU A 14 -35.66 4.32 -2.79
CA LEU A 14 -35.24 3.25 -1.90
C LEU A 14 -34.47 2.15 -2.64
N GLU A 15 -34.90 1.81 -3.85
CA GLU A 15 -34.24 0.80 -4.68
C GLU A 15 -32.86 1.28 -5.15
N LYS A 16 -32.74 2.55 -5.58
CA LYS A 16 -31.45 3.17 -5.89
C LYS A 16 -30.51 3.17 -4.68
N ALA A 17 -31.02 3.49 -3.49
CA ALA A 17 -30.23 3.49 -2.26
C ALA A 17 -29.74 2.08 -1.89
N LYS A 18 -30.58 1.06 -2.02
CA LYS A 18 -30.19 -0.35 -1.82
C LYS A 18 -29.10 -0.78 -2.80
N ASN A 19 -29.23 -0.43 -4.07
CA ASN A 19 -28.24 -0.76 -5.09
C ASN A 19 -26.90 -0.01 -4.87
N LEU A 20 -26.94 1.22 -4.35
CA LEU A 20 -25.75 1.95 -3.95
C LEU A 20 -25.05 1.28 -2.75
N LYS A 21 -25.82 0.90 -1.73
CA LYS A 21 -25.30 0.20 -0.55
C LYS A 21 -24.63 -1.11 -0.92
N TYR A 22 -25.29 -1.96 -1.71
CA TYR A 22 -24.74 -3.25 -2.13
C TYR A 22 -23.42 -3.10 -2.89
N ARG A 23 -23.34 -2.12 -3.81
CA ARG A 23 -22.08 -1.82 -4.53
C ARG A 23 -20.97 -1.33 -3.61
N ALA A 24 -21.30 -0.52 -2.60
CA ALA A 24 -20.33 -0.04 -1.63
C ALA A 24 -19.82 -1.19 -0.75
N GLU A 25 -20.70 -2.09 -0.31
CA GLU A 25 -20.36 -3.28 0.47
C GLU A 25 -19.43 -4.21 -0.32
N ALA A 26 -19.78 -4.54 -1.57
CA ALA A 26 -18.94 -5.36 -2.45
C ALA A 26 -17.56 -4.73 -2.70
N ARG A 27 -17.50 -3.41 -2.89
CA ARG A 27 -16.23 -2.70 -3.08
C ARG A 27 -15.38 -2.70 -1.80
N LEU A 28 -16.00 -2.56 -0.64
CA LEU A 28 -15.30 -2.61 0.64
C LEU A 28 -14.71 -4.00 0.89
N GLU A 29 -15.48 -5.05 0.63
CA GLU A 29 -15.01 -6.43 0.71
C GLU A 29 -13.81 -6.67 -0.21
N GLN A 30 -13.89 -6.24 -1.48
CA GLN A 30 -12.77 -6.34 -2.41
C GLN A 30 -11.52 -5.61 -1.90
N LEU A 31 -11.65 -4.39 -1.38
CA LEU A 31 -10.53 -3.62 -0.86
C LEU A 31 -9.90 -4.26 0.37
N ASN A 32 -10.71 -4.84 1.26
CA ASN A 32 -10.20 -5.56 2.43
C ASN A 32 -9.42 -6.82 2.02
N ASN A 33 -9.91 -7.57 1.03
CA ASN A 33 -9.19 -8.74 0.51
C ASN A 33 -7.84 -8.32 -0.10
N GLN A 34 -7.84 -7.27 -0.92
CA GLN A 34 -6.59 -6.72 -1.49
C GLN A 34 -5.61 -6.26 -0.39
N GLN A 35 -6.12 -5.62 0.67
CA GLN A 35 -5.28 -5.22 1.79
C GLN A 35 -4.66 -6.43 2.50
N GLN A 36 -5.44 -7.49 2.72
CA GLN A 36 -4.93 -8.71 3.35
C GLN A 36 -3.86 -9.39 2.49
N GLU A 37 -4.10 -9.53 1.19
CA GLU A 37 -3.11 -10.07 0.23
C GLU A 37 -1.79 -9.27 0.29
N ILE A 38 -1.85 -7.93 0.24
CA ILE A 38 -0.66 -7.08 0.34
C ILE A 38 0.07 -7.29 1.68
N ILE A 39 -0.66 -7.42 2.80
CA ILE A 39 -0.05 -7.65 4.11
C ILE A 39 0.61 -9.03 4.17
N GLU A 40 0.00 -10.05 3.57
CA GLU A 40 0.58 -11.40 3.48
C GLU A 40 1.86 -11.39 2.63
N GLU A 41 1.84 -10.76 1.45
CA GLU A 41 3.04 -10.59 0.61
C GLU A 41 4.16 -9.88 1.35
N LEU A 42 3.85 -8.80 2.09
CA LEU A 42 4.83 -8.07 2.89
C LEU A 42 5.43 -8.96 4.00
N LYS A 43 4.61 -9.78 4.66
CA LYS A 43 5.09 -10.76 5.66
C LYS A 43 5.95 -11.85 5.03
N GLU A 44 5.59 -12.36 3.86
CA GLU A 44 6.40 -13.35 3.12
C GLU A 44 7.78 -12.79 2.74
N LEU A 45 7.83 -11.51 2.38
CA LEU A 45 9.08 -10.78 2.16
C LEU A 45 9.86 -10.50 3.45
N GLY A 46 9.31 -10.84 4.62
CA GLY A 46 9.92 -10.64 5.93
C GLY A 46 9.94 -9.18 6.36
N VAL A 47 9.11 -8.32 5.75
CA VAL A 47 9.07 -6.89 6.05
C VAL A 47 7.74 -6.54 6.70
N ASN A 48 7.79 -6.04 7.93
CA ASN A 48 6.60 -5.47 8.55
C ASN A 48 6.24 -4.15 7.82
N PRO A 49 4.97 -3.95 7.41
CA PRO A 49 4.56 -2.74 6.71
C PRO A 49 4.85 -1.45 7.50
N GLU A 50 4.74 -1.51 8.83
CA GLU A 50 5.00 -0.40 9.74
C GLU A 50 6.50 -0.06 9.85
N ASP A 51 7.36 -1.06 9.67
CA ASP A 51 8.82 -0.93 9.79
C ASP A 51 9.50 -0.69 8.43
N LEU A 52 8.75 -0.76 7.32
CA LEU A 52 9.29 -0.73 5.95
C LEU A 52 10.13 0.54 5.68
N GLU A 53 9.66 1.68 6.17
CA GLU A 53 10.35 2.98 6.04
C GLU A 53 11.64 3.01 6.87
N GLU A 54 11.62 2.44 8.08
CA GLU A 54 12.80 2.35 8.95
C GLU A 54 13.84 1.38 8.37
N GLU A 55 13.39 0.24 7.85
CA GLU A 55 14.24 -0.77 7.22
C GLU A 55 14.95 -0.21 5.98
N ILE A 56 14.22 0.57 5.15
CA ILE A 56 14.83 1.29 4.01
C ILE A 56 15.91 2.26 4.48
N LYS A 57 15.67 3.03 5.56
CA LYS A 57 16.67 3.97 6.11
C LYS A 57 17.89 3.24 6.67
N ARG A 58 17.67 2.11 7.35
CA ARG A 58 18.75 1.25 7.89
C ARG A 58 19.64 0.74 6.77
N LEU A 59 19.04 0.13 5.74
CA LEU A 59 19.76 -0.42 4.59
C LEU A 59 20.53 0.66 3.83
N ARG A 60 19.96 1.86 3.62
CA ARG A 60 20.67 2.99 3.00
C ARG A 60 21.91 3.41 3.81
N SER A 61 21.75 3.51 5.13
CA SER A 61 22.86 3.87 6.02
C SER A 61 23.97 2.83 6.01
N GLU A 62 23.60 1.55 5.93
CA GLU A 62 24.53 0.44 5.83
C GLU A 62 25.28 0.44 4.49
N ILE A 63 24.58 0.70 3.38
CA ILE A 63 25.18 0.88 2.05
C ILE A 63 26.22 2.00 2.09
N ASP A 64 25.88 3.18 2.62
CA ASP A 64 26.82 4.30 2.73
C ASP A 64 28.04 3.96 3.59
N ARG A 65 27.85 3.20 4.68
CA ARG A 65 28.95 2.73 5.53
C ARG A 65 29.86 1.78 4.75
N LEU A 66 29.29 0.79 4.07
CA LEU A 66 30.04 -0.20 3.28
C LEU A 66 30.79 0.46 2.12
N PHE A 67 30.19 1.46 1.45
CA PHE A 67 30.88 2.24 0.43
C PHE A 67 32.07 3.03 0.99
N LYS A 68 31.92 3.64 2.17
CA LYS A 68 33.05 4.33 2.83
C LYS A 68 34.14 3.34 3.20
N GLU A 69 33.78 2.21 3.78
CA GLU A 69 34.70 1.17 4.20
C GLU A 69 35.46 0.58 3.00
N ALA A 70 34.76 0.25 1.92
CA ALA A 70 35.37 -0.18 0.67
C ALA A 70 36.32 0.87 0.09
N ASN A 71 35.97 2.15 0.11
CA ASN A 71 36.83 3.25 -0.35
C ASN A 71 38.06 3.48 0.54
N THR A 72 37.99 3.18 1.83
CA THR A 72 39.14 3.24 2.74
C THR A 72 40.04 2.01 2.62
N LEU A 73 39.46 0.85 2.34
CA LEU A 73 40.18 -0.41 2.14
C LEU A 73 40.79 -0.51 0.75
N LEU A 74 40.29 0.27 -0.23
CA LEU A 74 40.90 0.43 -1.54
C LEU A 74 42.21 1.24 -1.40
N PRO A 75 43.38 0.64 -1.66
CA PRO A 75 44.64 1.38 -1.69
C PRO A 75 44.65 2.31 -2.91
N LYS A 76 44.22 3.56 -2.70
CA LYS A 76 44.20 4.61 -3.73
C LYS A 76 45.61 4.88 -4.30
N ASP A 77 46.65 4.57 -3.54
CA ASP A 77 48.06 4.65 -3.94
C ASP A 77 48.43 3.72 -5.12
N ILE A 78 47.68 2.63 -5.34
CA ILE A 78 47.92 1.69 -6.45
C ILE A 78 47.16 2.11 -7.72
N LEU A 79 46.04 2.84 -7.57
CA LEU A 79 45.18 3.24 -8.67
C LEU A 79 45.65 4.51 -9.40
N GLU A 80 46.42 5.39 -8.75
CA GLU A 80 46.95 6.63 -9.36
C GLU A 80 48.28 6.44 -10.13
N LYS A 81 48.79 5.21 -10.27
CA LYS A 81 49.89 4.93 -11.21
C LYS A 81 49.41 4.21 -12.46
N LYS A 82 48.79 4.96 -13.36
CA LYS A 82 49.07 4.92 -14.81
C LYS A 82 48.48 6.11 -15.55
#